data_AF-A0A4Q2YI22-F1
#
_entry.id   AF-A0A4Q2YI22-F1
#
_cell.length_a   1.000
_cell.length_b   1.000
_cell.length_c   1.000
_cell.angle_alpha   90.00
_cell.angle_beta   90.00
_cell.angle_gamma   90.00
#
_symmetry.space_group_name_H-M   'P 1'
#
loop_
_entity.id
_entity.type
_entity.pdbx_description
1 polymer ?
#
loop_
_entity_poly.entity_id
_entity_poly.type
_entity_poly.pdbx_seq_one_letter_code
_entity_poly.pdbx_strand_id
1 'polypeptide(L)' 'MIALSDIRNLPLHEKLRLMEALWDGISPEESALEVPEWHKDLLNGRERSVQEGKAVFVDWEEAKKAIRDAVS' A
#
# COMPACT_ATOMS: atom_id res chain seq x y z
N MET A 1 -15.06 17.18 17.33
CA MET A 1 -13.80 17.45 16.60
C MET A 1 -12.69 16.76 17.39
N ILE A 2 -12.02 15.76 16.82
CA ILE A 2 -10.85 15.15 17.48
C ILE A 2 -9.70 16.12 17.29
N ALA A 3 -9.12 16.66 18.37
CA ALA A 3 -7.99 17.56 18.23
C ALA A 3 -6.74 16.74 17.89
N LEU A 4 -5.90 17.26 16.98
CA LEU A 4 -4.63 16.60 16.62
C LEU A 4 -3.71 16.41 17.84
N SER A 5 -3.81 17.28 18.84
CA SER A 5 -3.12 17.15 20.13
C SER A 5 -3.50 15.86 20.86
N ASP A 6 -4.77 15.46 20.80
CA ASP A 6 -5.28 14.31 21.54
C ASP A 6 -4.71 13.02 20.95
N ILE A 7 -4.67 12.92 19.62
CA ILE A 7 -4.05 11.80 18.91
C ILE A 7 -2.54 11.74 19.18
N ARG A 8 -1.86 12.90 19.19
CA ARG A 8 -0.40 12.96 19.41
C ARG A 8 -0.01 12.44 20.79
N ASN A 9 -0.83 12.68 21.80
CA ASN A 9 -0.57 12.28 23.18
C ASN A 9 -0.91 10.81 23.47
N LEU A 10 -1.58 10.10 22.55
CA LEU A 10 -1.86 8.68 22.73
C LEU A 10 -0.56 7.85 22.75
N PRO A 11 -0.46 6.82 23.62
CA PRO A 11 0.56 5.79 23.50
C PRO A 11 0.44 5.05 22.16
N LEU A 12 1.55 4.48 21.69
CA LEU A 12 1.62 3.87 20.36
C LEU A 12 0.52 2.81 20.11
N HIS A 13 0.24 1.96 21.10
CA HIS A 13 -0.77 0.91 20.96
C HIS A 13 -2.19 1.48 20.75
N GLU A 14 -2.52 2.61 21.37
CA GLU A 14 -3.81 3.28 21.15
C GLU A 14 -3.86 3.98 19.80
N LYS A 15 -2.74 4.56 19.33
CA LYS A 15 -2.64 5.10 17.97
C LYS A 15 -2.87 4.03 16.91
N LEU A 16 -2.28 2.84 17.10
CA LEU A 16 -2.44 1.72 16.19
C LEU A 16 -3.89 1.22 16.17
N ARG A 17 -4.52 1.03 17.34
CA ARG A 17 -5.95 0.68 17.41
C ARG A 17 -6.86 1.73 16.80
N LEU A 18 -6.56 3.01 17.00
CA LEU A 18 -7.30 4.09 16.38
C LEU A 18 -7.16 4.05 14.85
N MET A 19 -5.95 3.82 14.33
CA MET A 19 -5.70 3.66 12.90
C MET A 19 -6.48 2.47 12.33
N GLU A 20 -6.50 1.33 13.01
CA GLU A 20 -7.28 0.15 12.61
C GLU A 20 -8.79 0.45 12.59
N ALA A 21 -9.33 1.05 13.66
CA ALA A 21 -10.75 1.39 13.72
C ALA A 21 -11.16 2.42 12.66
N LEU A 22 -10.28 3.40 12.36
CA LEU A 22 -10.50 4.34 11.26
C LEU A 22 -10.48 3.62 9.92
N TRP A 23 -9.52 2.73 9.70
CA TRP A 23 -9.39 1.95 8.48
C TRP A 23 -10.60 1.04 8.24
N ASP A 24 -11.07 0.34 9.27
CA ASP A 24 -12.28 -0.48 9.22
C ASP A 24 -13.53 0.34 8.88
N GLY A 25 -13.59 1.59 9.36
CA GLY A 25 -14.69 2.50 9.07
C GLY A 25 -14.72 3.01 7.63
N ILE A 26 -13.55 3.28 7.03
CA ILE A 26 -13.47 3.88 5.69
C ILE A 26 -13.25 2.87 4.56
N SER A 27 -12.69 1.69 4.86
CA SER A 27 -12.38 0.69 3.83
C SER A 27 -13.60 0.20 3.02
N PRO A 28 -14.83 0.10 3.57
CA PRO A 28 -16.00 -0.28 2.77
C PRO A 28 -16.42 0.79 1.76
N GLU A 29 -16.00 2.04 1.94
CA GLU A 29 -16.29 3.16 1.04
C GLU A 29 -15.32 3.23 -0.15
N GLU A 30 -14.51 2.19 -0.38
CA GLU A 30 -13.54 2.12 -1.48
C GLU A 30 -14.14 2.45 -2.85
N SER A 31 -15.40 2.08 -3.09
CA SER A 31 -16.10 2.35 -4.35
C SER A 31 -16.40 3.84 -4.60
N ALA A 32 -16.34 4.67 -3.56
CA ALA A 32 -16.48 6.12 -3.66
C ALA A 32 -15.16 6.82 -4.03
N LEU A 33 -14.03 6.09 -3.99
CA LEU A 33 -12.73 6.63 -4.39
C LEU A 33 -12.52 6.42 -5.89
N GLU A 34 -12.43 7.52 -6.63
CA GLU A 34 -12.01 7.46 -8.03
C GLU A 34 -10.55 6.99 -8.10
N VAL A 35 -10.32 5.91 -8.85
CA VAL A 35 -8.96 5.45 -9.15
C VAL A 35 -8.33 6.46 -10.11
N PRO A 36 -7.22 7.13 -9.74
CA PRO A 36 -6.54 8.06 -10.64
C PRO A 36 -6.13 7.35 -11.93
N GLU A 37 -6.33 7.99 -13.09
CA GLU A 37 -6.03 7.35 -14.39
C GLU A 37 -4.56 6.90 -14.48
N TRP A 38 -3.63 7.63 -13.86
CA TRP A 38 -2.22 7.28 -13.86
C TRP A 38 -1.93 5.94 -13.17
N HIS A 39 -2.74 5.51 -12.18
CA HIS A 39 -2.63 4.17 -11.59
C HIS A 39 -2.91 3.10 -12.65
N LYS A 40 -3.98 3.28 -13.41
CA LYS A 40 -4.40 2.36 -14.46
C LYS A 40 -3.37 2.32 -15.59
N ASP A 41 -2.88 3.48 -16.03
CA ASP A 41 -1.82 3.57 -17.05
C ASP A 41 -0.56 2.83 -16.62
N LEU A 42 -0.14 2.99 -15.36
CA LEU A 42 1.01 2.28 -14.81
C LEU A 42 0.80 0.76 -14.79
N LEU A 43 -0.38 0.30 -14.35
CA LEU A 43 -0.71 -1.13 -14.33
C LEU A 43 -0.75 -1.73 -15.74
N ASN A 44 -1.39 -1.04 -16.69
CA ASN A 44 -1.41 -1.44 -18.09
C ASN A 44 0.00 -1.52 -18.69
N GLY A 45 0.87 -0.56 -18.34
CA GLY A 45 2.28 -0.58 -18.77
C GLY A 45 3.05 -1.78 -18.22
N ARG A 46 2.82 -2.14 -16.96
CA ARG A 46 3.42 -3.32 -16.31
C ARG A 46 2.91 -4.62 -16.92
N GLU A 47 1.61 -4.73 -17.14
CA GLU A 47 1.00 -5.90 -17.78
C GLU A 47 1.56 -6.10 -19.20
N ARG A 48 1.63 -5.04 -20.00
CA ARG A 48 2.24 -5.09 -21.33
C ARG A 48 3.70 -5.53 -21.27
N SER A 49 4.46 -5.04 -20.30
CA SER A 49 5.87 -5.44 -20.11
C SER A 49 6.01 -6.94 -19.82
N VAL A 50 5.06 -7.52 -19.07
CA VAL A 50 5.02 -8.98 -18.84
C VAL A 50 4.66 -9.73 -20.12
N GLN A 51 3.65 -9.28 -20.85
CA GLN A 51 3.24 -9.91 -22.13
C GLN A 51 4.36 -9.87 -23.19
N GLU A 52 5.14 -8.78 -23.21
CA GLU A 52 6.29 -8.61 -24.09
C GLU A 52 7.56 -9.35 -23.59
N GLY A 53 7.51 -10.01 -22.43
CA GLY A 53 8.65 -10.70 -21.83
C GLY A 53 9.74 -9.78 -21.26
N LYS A 54 9.47 -8.47 -21.15
CA LYS A 54 10.37 -7.46 -20.57
C LYS A 54 10.33 -7.44 -19.03
N ALA A 55 9.27 -7.98 -18.45
CA ALA A 55 9.11 -8.19 -17.02
C ALA A 55 8.66 -9.62 -16.74
N VAL A 56 9.08 -10.17 -15.61
CA VAL A 56 8.72 -11.52 -15.17
C VAL A 56 8.22 -11.47 -13.74
N PHE A 57 7.34 -12.39 -13.39
CA PHE A 57 7.02 -12.64 -12.00
C PHE A 57 8.20 -13.36 -11.34
N VAL A 58 8.45 -12.99 -10.09
CA VAL A 58 9.48 -13.61 -9.25
C VAL A 58 8.80 -14.13 -7.99
N ASP A 59 9.31 -15.22 -7.45
CA ASP A 59 8.86 -15.72 -6.17
C ASP A 59 9.09 -14.65 -5.07
N TRP A 60 8.15 -14.57 -4.13
CA TRP A 60 8.19 -13.52 -3.11
C TRP A 60 9.39 -13.66 -2.16
N GLU A 61 9.77 -14.89 -1.80
CA GLU A 61 10.94 -15.11 -0.94
C GLU A 61 12.25 -14.85 -1.69
N GLU A 62 12.29 -15.18 -2.99
CA GLU A 62 13.41 -14.83 -3.86
C GLU A 62 13.59 -13.31 -3.99
N ALA A 63 12.49 -12.57 -4.23
CA ALA A 63 12.52 -11.11 -4.31
C ALA A 63 13.02 -10.48 -3.01
N LYS A 64 12.52 -10.92 -1.86
CA LYS A 64 12.99 -10.44 -0.55
C LYS A 64 14.48 -10.71 -0.35
N LYS A 65 14.96 -11.90 -0.75
CA LYS A 65 16.37 -12.26 -0.64
C LYS A 65 17.22 -11.31 -1.50
N ALA A 66 16.86 -11.12 -2.77
CA ALA A 66 17.58 -10.21 -3.66
C ALA A 66 17.65 -8.77 -3.11
N ILE A 67 16.56 -8.26 -2.53
CA ILE A 67 16.55 -6.92 -1.91
C ILE A 67 17.51 -6.85 -0.71
N ARG A 68 17.52 -7.85 0.18
CA ARG A 68 18.44 -7.89 1.33
C ARG A 68 19.89 -7.94 0.87
N ASP A 69 20.18 -8.77 -0.12
CA ASP A 69 21.52 -8.94 -0.68
C ASP A 69 22.01 -7.65 -1.37
N ALA A 70 21.12 -6.83 -1.93
CA ALA A 70 21.47 -5.58 -2.61
C ALA A 70 21.65 -4.37 -1.68
N VAL A 71 21.15 -4.44 -0.44
CA VAL A 71 21.17 -3.34 0.54
C VAL A 71 22.19 -3.58 1.67
N SER A 72 22.78 -4.77 1.74
CA SER A 72 23.83 -5.14 2.71
C SER A 72 25.23 -4.87 2.15
#